data_AF-A0A817FVP2-F1
#
_entry.id   AF-A0A817FVP2-F1
#
_cell.length_a   1.000
_cell.length_b   1.000
_cell.length_c   1.000
_cell.angle_alpha   90.00
_cell.angle_beta   90.00
_cell.angle_gamma   90.00
#
_symmetry.space_group_name_H-M   'P 1'
#
loop_
_entity.id
_entity.type
_entity.pdbx_description
1 polymer ?
#
loop_
_entity_poly.entity_id
_entity_poly.type
_entity_poly.pdbx_seq_one_letter_code
_entity_poly.pdbx_strand_id
1 'polypeptide(L)'
;MFVIFVLIVKGFNLRSYREISDAILQEKILNVLPWSKICSYQHLSKEPFVRRLLLTTVSNNLYQIVTRAHVYVPQARYMFGTVDEYKVLKEGQVFIQITNEDETKTVLEGPIAITKNPCHHPEDLFVLKAVNNIYLHHLYDVLVFPQQGSRPHASEILGSDLDGDEYSVIWDFELILTLLNPIPYNYDSEPRHMPDAELRMSSKARTSIVFTC
;
A
#
# COMPACT_ATOMS: atom_id res chain seq x y z
N MET A 1 1.38 -11.48 1.92
CA MET A 1 2.44 -11.91 0.98
C MET A 1 3.14 -10.73 0.31
N PHE A 2 2.43 -9.77 -0.30
CA PHE A 2 2.98 -8.54 -0.90
C PHE A 2 3.86 -7.66 0.01
N VAL A 3 3.54 -7.46 1.30
CA VAL A 3 4.34 -6.57 2.18
C VAL A 3 5.70 -7.18 2.55
N ILE A 4 5.79 -8.51 2.62
CA ILE A 4 7.08 -9.19 2.81
C ILE A 4 7.99 -8.88 1.61
N PHE A 5 7.44 -8.81 0.40
CA PHE A 5 8.19 -8.44 -0.80
C PHE A 5 8.65 -6.97 -0.75
N VAL A 6 7.78 -6.03 -0.38
CA VAL A 6 8.13 -4.59 -0.23
C VAL A 6 9.21 -4.35 0.85
N LEU A 7 9.13 -5.05 1.98
CA LEU A 7 10.10 -4.92 3.08
C LEU A 7 11.46 -5.55 2.75
N ILE A 8 11.48 -6.68 2.04
CA ILE A 8 12.72 -7.32 1.55
C ILE A 8 13.40 -6.44 0.49
N VAL A 9 12.63 -5.83 -0.40
CA VAL A 9 13.14 -4.99 -1.50
C VAL A 9 13.76 -3.69 -0.98
N LYS A 10 13.24 -3.09 0.11
CA LYS A 10 13.87 -1.91 0.76
C LYS A 10 15.07 -2.24 1.64
N GLY A 11 15.60 -3.46 1.60
CA GLY A 11 16.84 -3.84 2.30
C GLY A 11 16.70 -4.01 3.81
N PHE A 12 15.48 -4.13 4.34
CA PHE A 12 15.28 -4.46 5.75
C PHE A 12 15.58 -5.95 5.98
N ASN A 13 16.78 -6.23 6.48
CA ASN A 13 17.21 -7.57 6.86
C ASN A 13 16.47 -8.00 8.15
N LEU A 14 15.29 -8.58 8.00
CA LEU A 14 14.44 -9.07 9.09
C LEU A 14 15.03 -10.36 9.69
N ARG A 15 16.12 -10.27 10.45
CA ARG A 15 16.75 -11.44 11.10
C ARG A 15 16.06 -11.92 12.38
N SER A 16 15.19 -11.14 13.01
CA SER A 16 14.29 -11.67 14.05
C SER A 16 13.18 -10.68 14.39
N TYR A 17 11.97 -10.99 13.94
CA TYR A 17 10.71 -10.32 14.31
C TYR A 17 10.50 -10.22 15.83
N ARG A 18 11.02 -11.18 16.60
CA ARG A 18 10.94 -11.20 18.06
C ARG A 18 11.83 -10.14 18.70
N GLU A 19 13.02 -9.90 18.17
CA GLU A 19 13.95 -8.91 18.73
C GLU A 19 13.42 -7.47 18.62
N ILE A 20 12.70 -7.15 17.54
CA ILE A 20 12.07 -5.83 17.35
C ILE A 20 10.88 -5.67 18.31
N SER A 21 10.02 -6.70 18.41
CA SER A 21 8.90 -6.73 19.36
C SER A 21 9.37 -6.58 20.81
N ASP A 22 10.41 -7.30 21.19
CA ASP A 22 10.99 -7.27 22.54
C ASP A 22 11.70 -5.93 22.82
N ALA A 23 12.31 -5.31 21.80
CA ALA A 23 12.90 -3.97 21.91
C ALA A 23 11.85 -2.85 22.01
N ILE A 24 10.68 -3.00 21.37
CA ILE A 24 9.51 -2.10 21.51
C ILE A 24 8.97 -2.16 22.95
N LEU A 25 8.88 -3.36 23.54
CA LEU A 25 8.40 -3.57 24.91
C LEU A 25 9.38 -3.08 26.00
N GLN A 26 10.68 -3.03 25.70
CA GLN A 26 11.72 -2.63 26.66
C GLN A 26 12.03 -1.11 26.69
N GLU A 27 11.16 -0.24 26.14
CA GLU A 27 11.36 1.22 26.09
C GLU A 27 12.65 1.70 25.36
N LYS A 28 13.48 0.80 24.80
CA LYS A 28 14.75 1.13 24.15
C LYS A 28 14.59 2.02 22.91
N ILE A 29 13.44 1.93 22.24
CA ILE A 29 13.08 2.78 21.09
C ILE A 29 12.99 4.27 21.47
N LEU A 30 12.74 4.60 22.75
CA LEU A 30 12.76 5.97 23.25
C LEU A 30 14.06 6.71 22.94
N ASN A 31 15.20 6.01 22.98
CA ASN A 31 16.50 6.64 22.74
C ASN A 31 16.82 6.79 21.25
N VAL A 32 16.04 6.15 20.38
CA VAL A 32 16.22 6.14 18.93
C VAL A 32 15.29 7.15 18.24
N LEU A 33 14.15 7.46 18.87
CA LEU A 33 13.20 8.42 18.31
C LEU A 33 13.77 9.85 18.34
N PRO A 34 13.79 10.56 17.20
CA PRO A 34 14.29 11.93 17.15
C PRO A 34 13.27 12.89 17.76
N TRP A 35 13.21 12.96 19.09
CA TRP A 35 12.24 13.79 19.85
C TRP A 35 12.23 15.25 19.43
N SER A 36 13.39 15.79 19.04
CA SER A 36 13.54 17.16 18.54
C SER A 36 12.81 17.40 17.21
N LYS A 37 12.58 16.35 16.42
CA LYS A 37 11.79 16.40 15.17
C LYS A 37 10.31 16.11 15.40
N ILE A 38 9.98 15.27 16.39
CA ILE A 38 8.60 14.83 16.68
C ILE A 38 7.81 15.90 17.44
N CYS A 39 8.46 16.65 18.32
CA CYS A 39 7.84 17.75 19.05
C CYS A 39 8.71 19.00 18.94
N SER A 40 8.26 19.95 18.13
CA SER A 40 8.80 21.32 18.10
C SER A 40 8.71 22.00 19.48
N TYR A 41 7.72 21.60 20.30
CA TYR A 41 7.51 22.09 21.65
C TYR A 41 8.20 21.20 22.70
N GLN A 42 9.45 21.51 23.01
CA GLN A 42 10.29 20.78 23.99
C GLN A 42 9.72 20.72 25.42
N HIS A 43 8.75 21.56 25.77
CA HIS A 43 8.15 21.58 27.11
C HIS A 43 7.03 20.53 27.24
N LEU A 44 6.26 20.29 26.17
CA LEU A 44 5.18 19.29 26.13
C LEU A 44 5.73 17.86 26.17
N SER A 45 6.89 17.61 25.55
CA SER A 45 7.56 16.31 25.59
C SER A 45 8.13 15.93 26.96
N LYS A 46 8.23 16.88 27.90
CA LYS A 46 8.64 16.65 29.28
C LYS A 46 7.46 16.30 30.20
N GLU A 47 6.23 16.62 29.79
CA GLU A 47 5.05 16.32 30.58
C GLU A 47 4.78 14.80 30.55
N PRO A 48 4.67 14.12 31.72
CA PRO A 48 4.59 12.66 31.78
C PRO A 48 3.41 12.04 31.05
N PHE A 49 2.25 12.69 31.00
CA PHE A 49 1.06 12.18 30.34
C PHE A 49 1.19 12.25 28.81
N VAL A 50 1.56 13.41 28.26
CA VAL A 50 1.83 13.64 26.83
C VAL A 50 2.93 12.71 26.34
N ARG A 51 4.00 12.54 27.13
CA ARG A 51 5.07 11.61 26.79
C ARG A 51 4.57 10.16 26.68
N ARG A 52 3.72 9.71 27.62
CA ARG A 52 3.11 8.38 27.56
C ARG A 52 2.17 8.23 26.38
N LEU A 53 1.38 9.26 26.07
CA LEU A 53 0.47 9.24 24.92
C LEU A 53 1.24 9.09 23.61
N LEU A 54 2.31 9.89 23.40
CA LEU A 54 3.18 9.80 22.23
C LEU A 54 3.82 8.41 22.11
N LEU A 55 4.29 7.87 23.24
CA LEU A 55 4.83 6.53 23.32
C LEU A 55 3.83 5.46 22.87
N THR A 56 2.63 5.49 23.43
CA THR A 56 1.58 4.55 23.07
C THR A 56 1.23 4.65 21.60
N THR A 57 1.16 5.86 21.02
CA THR A 57 0.91 6.07 19.60
C THR A 57 2.01 5.45 18.73
N VAL A 58 3.29 5.71 19.05
CA VAL A 58 4.41 5.13 18.31
C VAL A 58 4.43 3.60 18.42
N SER A 59 4.26 3.06 19.64
CA SER A 59 4.21 1.61 19.85
C SER A 59 3.02 0.97 19.10
N ASN A 60 1.87 1.63 19.07
CA ASN A 60 0.72 1.16 18.29
C ASN A 60 1.01 1.16 16.79
N ASN A 61 1.62 2.23 16.24
CA ASN A 61 1.98 2.28 14.82
C ASN A 61 3.02 1.20 14.47
N LEU A 62 4.05 1.02 15.30
CA LEU A 62 5.01 -0.06 15.12
C LEU A 62 4.33 -1.43 15.21
N TYR A 63 3.41 -1.62 16.15
CA TYR A 63 2.62 -2.84 16.23
C TYR A 63 1.78 -3.08 14.96
N GLN A 64 1.13 -2.06 14.39
CA GLN A 64 0.39 -2.20 13.12
C GLN A 64 1.32 -2.55 11.95
N ILE A 65 2.49 -1.92 11.85
CA ILE A 65 3.49 -2.23 10.82
C ILE A 65 4.00 -3.68 11.00
N VAL A 66 4.31 -4.07 12.23
CA VAL A 66 4.89 -5.39 12.52
C VAL A 66 3.85 -6.50 12.35
N THR A 67 2.65 -6.35 12.93
CA THR A 67 1.64 -7.41 12.97
C THR A 67 0.72 -7.45 11.77
N ARG A 68 0.42 -6.29 11.17
CA ARG A 68 -0.51 -6.17 10.03
C ARG A 68 0.17 -5.74 8.75
N ALA A 69 1.45 -5.40 8.81
CA ALA A 69 2.21 -4.99 7.63
C ALA A 69 1.60 -3.75 6.96
N HIS A 70 0.98 -2.86 7.75
CA HIS A 70 0.46 -1.57 7.28
C HIS A 70 1.64 -0.63 6.99
N VAL A 71 2.14 -0.68 5.76
CA VAL A 71 3.26 0.15 5.31
C VAL A 71 2.73 1.39 4.60
N TYR A 72 3.23 2.56 5.03
CA TYR A 72 2.94 3.83 4.38
C TYR A 72 3.72 3.96 3.06
N VAL A 73 3.00 4.29 1.99
CA VAL A 73 3.58 4.53 0.66
C VAL A 73 3.20 5.96 0.24
N PRO A 74 4.14 6.93 0.26
CA PRO A 74 3.82 8.34 -0.02
C PRO A 74 3.23 8.59 -1.41
N GLN A 75 3.66 7.80 -2.40
CA GLN A 75 3.21 7.89 -3.79
C GLN A 75 2.15 6.82 -4.08
N ALA A 76 1.14 6.76 -3.21
CA ALA A 76 -0.02 5.93 -3.36
C ALA A 76 -1.28 6.61 -2.81
N ARG A 77 -2.46 6.22 -3.30
CA ARG A 77 -3.75 6.73 -2.82
C ARG A 77 -4.87 5.73 -3.10
N TYR A 78 -5.90 5.72 -2.26
CA TYR A 78 -7.18 5.09 -2.58
C TYR A 78 -8.04 6.03 -3.40
N MET A 79 -8.55 5.55 -4.53
CA MET A 79 -9.35 6.35 -5.46
C MET A 79 -10.58 5.57 -5.90
N PHE A 80 -11.71 6.26 -6.06
CA PHE A 80 -12.86 5.70 -6.74
C PHE A 80 -12.58 5.58 -8.23
N GLY A 81 -13.06 4.49 -8.84
CA GLY A 81 -13.02 4.32 -10.28
C GLY A 81 -14.17 5.05 -10.98
N THR A 82 -13.89 5.62 -12.14
CA THR A 82 -14.89 6.17 -13.07
C THR A 82 -14.47 5.92 -14.52
N VAL A 83 -15.34 6.25 -15.47
CA VAL A 83 -15.11 6.04 -16.91
C VAL A 83 -14.89 7.37 -17.62
N ASP A 84 -14.02 7.36 -18.63
CA ASP A 84 -13.86 8.45 -19.58
C ASP A 84 -15.08 8.56 -20.53
N GLU A 85 -15.95 9.52 -20.25
CA GLU A 85 -17.14 9.81 -21.06
C GLU A 85 -16.81 10.45 -22.43
N TYR A 86 -15.63 11.06 -22.56
CA TYR A 86 -15.21 11.76 -23.79
C TYR A 86 -14.51 10.84 -24.79
N LYS A 87 -14.17 9.61 -24.40
CA LYS A 87 -13.49 8.60 -25.24
C LYS A 87 -12.14 9.09 -25.77
N VAL A 88 -11.41 9.83 -24.95
CA VAL A 88 -10.08 10.38 -25.27
C VAL A 88 -8.94 9.47 -24.81
N LEU A 89 -9.19 8.57 -23.86
CA LEU A 89 -8.22 7.58 -23.38
C LEU A 89 -8.26 6.31 -24.24
N LYS A 90 -7.08 5.77 -24.53
CA LYS A 90 -6.90 4.50 -25.26
C LYS A 90 -6.77 3.31 -24.30
N GLU A 91 -6.91 2.10 -24.83
CA GLU A 91 -6.60 0.86 -24.10
C GLU A 91 -5.17 0.91 -23.53
N GLY A 92 -5.03 0.52 -22.26
CA GLY A 92 -3.78 0.60 -21.49
C GLY A 92 -3.49 1.97 -20.86
N GLN A 93 -4.33 2.99 -21.09
CA GLN A 93 -4.18 4.33 -20.54
C GLN A 93 -5.22 4.63 -19.47
N VAL A 94 -4.85 5.45 -18.50
CA VAL A 94 -5.79 6.05 -17.55
C VAL A 94 -5.50 7.52 -17.36
N PHE A 95 -6.45 8.26 -16.78
CA PHE A 95 -6.22 9.62 -16.32
C PHE A 95 -6.36 9.69 -14.80
N ILE A 96 -5.41 10.37 -14.16
CA ILE A 96 -5.39 10.60 -12.73
C ILE A 96 -4.88 12.01 -12.46
N GLN A 97 -5.64 12.75 -11.67
CA GLN A 97 -5.24 14.06 -11.15
C GLN A 97 -5.46 14.06 -9.66
N ILE A 98 -4.43 14.37 -8.89
CA ILE A 98 -4.48 14.36 -7.43
C ILE A 98 -4.55 15.78 -6.87
N THR A 99 -5.31 15.95 -5.80
CA THR A 99 -5.21 17.14 -4.95
C THR A 99 -4.09 16.91 -3.93
N ASN A 100 -3.15 17.86 -3.87
CA ASN A 100 -2.04 17.89 -2.91
C ASN A 100 -2.48 18.51 -1.59
N GLU A 101 -1.63 18.42 -0.57
CA GLU A 101 -1.89 19.02 0.75
C GLU A 101 -2.04 20.55 0.72
N ASP A 102 -1.41 21.21 -0.26
CA ASP A 102 -1.50 22.65 -0.48
C ASP A 102 -2.68 23.06 -1.39
N GLU A 103 -3.65 22.16 -1.59
CA GLU A 103 -4.83 22.30 -2.45
C GLU A 103 -4.51 22.47 -3.94
N THR A 104 -3.24 22.36 -4.34
CA THR A 104 -2.87 22.35 -5.76
C THR A 104 -3.21 21.02 -6.41
N LYS A 105 -3.42 21.04 -7.74
CA LYS A 105 -3.77 19.84 -8.51
C LYS A 105 -2.59 19.42 -9.39
N THR A 106 -2.22 18.15 -9.30
CA THR A 106 -1.15 17.57 -10.11
C THR A 106 -1.70 16.42 -10.94
N VAL A 107 -1.50 16.48 -12.26
CA VAL A 107 -1.79 15.34 -13.15
C VAL A 107 -0.64 14.36 -13.08
N LEU A 108 -0.96 13.08 -12.86
CA LEU A 108 0.04 12.01 -12.89
C LEU A 108 0.30 11.57 -14.33
N GLU A 109 1.57 11.32 -14.65
CA GLU A 109 2.00 10.83 -15.95
C GLU A 109 3.01 9.69 -15.79
N GLY A 110 2.94 8.69 -16.65
CA GLY A 110 3.87 7.55 -16.65
C GLY A 110 3.25 6.26 -16.10
N PRO A 111 4.09 5.27 -15.74
CA PRO A 111 3.59 3.98 -15.27
C PRO A 111 2.96 4.13 -13.89
N ILE A 112 1.84 3.45 -13.68
CA ILE A 112 1.15 3.35 -12.41
C ILE A 112 0.76 1.90 -12.16
N ALA A 113 0.77 1.47 -10.90
CA ALA A 113 0.22 0.18 -10.50
C ALA A 113 -1.15 0.38 -9.84
N ILE A 114 -2.11 -0.45 -10.21
CA ILE A 114 -3.48 -0.43 -9.74
C ILE A 114 -3.84 -1.82 -9.23
N THR A 115 -4.53 -1.88 -8.10
CA THR A 115 -5.16 -3.11 -7.61
C THR A 115 -6.42 -2.77 -6.81
N LYS A 116 -7.31 -3.76 -6.67
CA LYS A 116 -8.49 -3.69 -5.81
C LYS A 116 -8.27 -4.60 -4.61
N ASN A 117 -8.66 -4.16 -3.42
CA ASN A 117 -8.57 -4.99 -2.23
C ASN A 117 -9.85 -5.80 -2.02
N PRO A 118 -9.76 -7.10 -1.66
CA PRO A 118 -8.54 -7.87 -1.41
C PRO A 118 -7.85 -8.38 -2.69
N CYS A 119 -6.53 -8.20 -2.78
CA CYS A 119 -5.66 -8.78 -3.81
C CYS A 119 -5.17 -10.17 -3.36
N HIS A 120 -5.46 -11.22 -4.15
CA HIS A 120 -5.14 -12.61 -3.79
C HIS A 120 -3.98 -13.18 -4.60
N HIS A 121 -3.84 -12.76 -5.85
CA HIS A 121 -2.84 -13.24 -6.79
C HIS A 121 -1.97 -12.07 -7.31
N PRO A 122 -0.68 -12.28 -7.61
CA PRO A 122 0.16 -11.24 -8.22
C PRO A 122 -0.39 -10.69 -9.53
N GLU A 123 -1.17 -11.48 -10.27
CA GLU A 123 -1.84 -11.04 -11.51
C GLU A 123 -3.02 -10.10 -11.27
N ASP A 124 -3.47 -9.93 -10.02
CA ASP A 124 -4.49 -8.93 -9.66
C ASP A 124 -3.91 -7.50 -9.59
N LEU A 125 -2.61 -7.36 -9.87
CA LEU A 125 -1.92 -6.09 -10.00
C LEU A 125 -1.80 -5.72 -11.48
N PHE A 126 -2.30 -4.55 -11.83
CA PHE A 126 -2.28 -4.05 -13.19
C PHE A 126 -1.34 -2.86 -13.28
N VAL A 127 -0.43 -2.88 -14.24
CA VAL A 127 0.39 -1.72 -14.56
C VAL A 127 -0.15 -1.06 -15.82
N LEU A 128 -0.67 0.16 -15.65
CA LEU A 128 -1.22 0.98 -16.73
C LEU A 128 -0.39 2.26 -16.90
N LYS A 129 -0.68 3.03 -17.95
CA LYS A 129 -0.02 4.31 -18.20
C LYS A 129 -0.96 5.47 -17.88
N ALA A 130 -0.61 6.27 -16.87
CA ALA A 130 -1.24 7.57 -16.65
C ALA A 130 -0.83 8.54 -17.76
N VAL A 131 -1.82 9.22 -18.34
CA VAL A 131 -1.63 10.21 -19.40
C VAL A 131 -2.35 11.50 -19.07
N ASN A 132 -1.76 12.63 -19.48
CA ASN A 132 -2.36 13.93 -19.30
C ASN A 132 -3.28 14.28 -20.47
N ASN A 133 -4.53 14.61 -20.16
CA ASN A 133 -5.50 15.06 -21.14
C ASN A 133 -6.35 16.20 -20.59
N ILE A 134 -6.32 17.35 -21.25
CA ILE A 134 -7.00 18.57 -20.81
C ILE A 134 -8.52 18.43 -20.71
N TYR A 135 -9.13 17.56 -21.54
CA TYR A 135 -10.57 17.32 -21.47
C TYR A 135 -10.99 16.69 -20.14
N LEU A 136 -10.08 16.03 -19.43
CA LEU A 136 -10.34 15.32 -18.17
C LEU A 136 -9.89 16.09 -16.92
N HIS A 137 -9.29 17.29 -17.03
CA HIS A 137 -8.78 18.07 -15.88
C HIS A 137 -9.83 18.46 -14.84
N HIS A 138 -11.11 18.40 -15.21
CA HIS A 138 -12.22 18.60 -14.28
C HIS A 138 -12.43 17.40 -13.33
N LEU A 139 -11.92 16.23 -13.68
CA LEU A 139 -11.91 15.02 -12.84
C LEU A 139 -10.63 15.04 -11.99
N TYR A 140 -10.78 14.91 -10.68
CA TYR A 140 -9.66 14.85 -9.73
C TYR A 140 -10.03 13.95 -8.55
N ASP A 141 -9.01 13.37 -7.93
CA ASP A 141 -9.11 12.37 -6.85
C ASP A 141 -9.94 11.13 -7.23
N VAL A 142 -9.99 10.82 -8.52
CA VAL A 142 -10.61 9.64 -9.11
C VAL A 142 -9.68 8.99 -10.13
N LEU A 143 -9.82 7.68 -10.28
CA LEU A 143 -9.15 6.88 -11.31
C LEU A 143 -10.06 6.78 -12.53
N VAL A 144 -9.68 7.40 -13.65
CA VAL A 144 -10.50 7.41 -14.87
C VAL A 144 -10.02 6.34 -15.84
N PHE A 145 -10.86 5.33 -16.07
CA PHE A 145 -10.62 4.24 -17.01
C PHE A 145 -11.04 4.63 -18.44
N PRO A 146 -10.38 4.07 -19.47
CA PRO A 146 -10.79 4.28 -20.84
C PRO A 146 -12.09 3.52 -21.11
N GLN A 147 -12.98 4.14 -21.88
CA GLN A 147 -14.15 3.44 -22.43
C GLN A 147 -13.77 2.51 -23.60
N GLN A 148 -12.64 2.77 -24.24
CA GLN A 148 -12.15 2.03 -25.40
C GLN A 148 -11.29 0.84 -24.98
N GLY A 149 -11.41 -0.27 -25.70
CA GLY A 149 -10.60 -1.46 -25.51
C GLY A 149 -11.35 -2.73 -25.87
N SER A 150 -10.63 -3.85 -25.89
CA SER A 150 -11.23 -5.17 -26.10
C SER A 150 -12.08 -5.63 -24.91
N ARG A 151 -11.65 -5.25 -23.70
CA ARG A 151 -12.31 -5.52 -22.42
C ARG A 151 -12.19 -4.30 -21.49
N PRO A 152 -13.22 -3.97 -20.69
CA PRO A 152 -13.12 -2.89 -19.72
C PRO A 152 -12.05 -3.20 -18.65
N HIS A 153 -11.08 -2.29 -18.47
CA HIS A 153 -10.00 -2.48 -17.49
C HIS A 153 -10.51 -2.63 -16.04
N ALA A 154 -11.59 -1.95 -15.68
CA ALA A 154 -12.23 -2.14 -14.37
C ALA A 154 -12.60 -3.62 -14.14
N SER A 155 -13.21 -4.27 -15.14
CA SER A 155 -13.60 -5.68 -15.05
C SER A 155 -12.42 -6.65 -15.13
N GLU A 156 -11.24 -6.21 -15.58
CA GLU A 156 -10.00 -6.97 -15.49
C GLU A 156 -9.44 -6.96 -14.07
N ILE A 157 -9.60 -5.83 -13.37
CA ILE A 157 -9.19 -5.66 -11.98
C ILE A 157 -10.23 -6.30 -11.05
N LEU A 158 -10.09 -7.60 -10.83
CA LEU A 158 -10.89 -8.38 -9.88
C LEU A 158 -12.42 -8.30 -10.12
N GLY A 159 -12.83 -8.08 -11.36
CA GLY A 159 -14.25 -8.02 -11.74
C GLY A 159 -14.99 -6.79 -11.21
N SER A 160 -14.31 -5.65 -11.08
CA SER A 160 -14.96 -4.38 -10.72
C SER A 160 -15.99 -3.93 -11.77
N ASP A 161 -17.06 -3.31 -11.28
CA ASP A 161 -18.17 -2.75 -12.05
C ASP A 161 -18.40 -1.25 -11.84
N LEU A 162 -17.50 -0.58 -11.10
CA LEU A 162 -17.49 0.88 -10.89
C LEU A 162 -18.75 1.44 -10.19
N ASP A 163 -19.42 0.65 -9.36
CA ASP A 163 -20.61 1.05 -8.60
C ASP A 163 -20.30 1.77 -7.25
N GLY A 164 -19.02 2.09 -7.02
CA GLY A 164 -18.49 2.53 -5.74
C GLY A 164 -17.14 1.88 -5.39
N ASP A 165 -16.56 1.13 -6.32
CA ASP A 165 -15.29 0.46 -6.11
C ASP A 165 -14.10 1.42 -5.89
N GLU A 166 -13.34 1.12 -4.84
CA GLU A 166 -12.09 1.80 -4.48
C GLU A 166 -10.88 0.99 -4.94
N TYR A 167 -9.90 1.70 -5.48
CA TYR A 167 -8.68 1.16 -6.04
C TYR A 167 -7.47 1.69 -5.27
N SER A 168 -6.53 0.81 -4.95
CA SER A 168 -5.19 1.21 -4.54
C SER A 168 -4.39 1.58 -5.78
N VAL A 169 -4.07 2.87 -5.92
CA VAL A 169 -3.26 3.42 -7.00
C VAL A 169 -1.88 3.74 -6.44
N ILE A 170 -0.83 3.29 -7.10
CA ILE A 170 0.57 3.49 -6.72
C ILE A 170 1.31 4.07 -7.93
N TRP A 171 2.01 5.18 -7.75
CA TRP A 171 2.85 5.82 -8.77
C TRP A 171 4.31 5.96 -8.35
N ASP A 172 4.73 5.19 -7.33
CA ASP A 172 6.13 5.01 -6.95
C ASP A 172 6.84 4.15 -8.01
N PHE A 173 7.71 4.79 -8.80
CA PHE A 173 8.40 4.13 -9.91
C PHE A 173 9.29 2.97 -9.45
N GLU A 174 10.01 3.11 -8.33
CA GLU A 174 10.89 2.05 -7.82
C GLU A 174 10.07 0.84 -7.37
N LEU A 175 8.94 1.09 -6.70
CA LEU A 175 8.03 0.04 -6.29
C LEU A 175 7.41 -0.66 -7.51
N ILE A 176 6.98 0.08 -8.53
CA ILE A 176 6.42 -0.48 -9.77
C ILE A 176 7.45 -1.33 -10.51
N LEU A 177 8.69 -0.87 -10.66
CA LEU A 177 9.76 -1.62 -11.32
C LEU A 177 10.04 -2.96 -10.64
N THR A 178 9.95 -2.98 -9.31
CA THR A 178 10.10 -4.19 -8.51
C THR A 178 8.95 -5.17 -8.78
N LEU A 179 7.74 -4.67 -8.93
CA LEU A 179 6.55 -5.48 -9.20
C LEU A 179 6.55 -6.10 -10.61
N LEU A 180 7.13 -5.40 -11.58
CA LEU A 180 7.26 -5.88 -12.96
C LEU A 180 8.38 -6.92 -13.15
N ASN A 181 9.36 -6.96 -12.26
CA ASN A 181 10.46 -7.94 -12.28
C ASN A 181 10.46 -8.80 -11.01
N PRO A 182 9.41 -9.61 -10.77
CA PRO A 182 9.38 -10.47 -9.61
C PRO A 182 10.52 -11.48 -9.73
N ILE A 183 11.34 -11.61 -8.68
CA ILE A 183 12.22 -12.77 -8.51
C ILE A 183 11.31 -14.02 -8.62
N PRO A 184 11.59 -14.98 -9.51
CA PRO A 184 10.74 -16.14 -9.69
C PRO A 184 10.54 -16.83 -8.35
N TYR A 185 9.31 -16.76 -7.83
CA TYR A 185 8.95 -17.41 -6.58
C TYR A 185 8.87 -18.90 -6.84
N ASN A 186 9.80 -19.65 -6.25
CA ASN A 186 9.73 -21.10 -6.31
C ASN A 186 8.55 -21.57 -5.43
N TYR A 187 7.48 -22.03 -6.06
CA TYR A 187 6.31 -22.61 -5.41
C TYR A 187 6.55 -24.03 -4.91
N ASP A 188 7.81 -24.48 -4.79
CA ASP A 188 8.14 -25.73 -4.14
C ASP A 188 7.46 -25.78 -2.77
N SER A 189 6.38 -26.56 -2.71
CA SER A 189 5.68 -26.83 -1.47
C SER A 189 6.70 -27.43 -0.51
N GLU A 190 6.86 -26.84 0.68
CA GLU A 190 7.60 -27.50 1.75
C GLU A 190 7.08 -28.94 1.86
N PRO A 191 7.96 -29.95 1.94
CA PRO A 191 7.53 -31.33 2.08
C PRO A 191 6.56 -31.39 3.26
N ARG A 192 5.34 -31.90 3.01
CA ARG A 192 4.29 -32.03 4.04
C ARG A 192 4.87 -32.75 5.24
N HIS A 193 5.25 -32.02 6.27
CA HIS A 193 5.47 -32.59 7.58
C HIS A 193 4.08 -32.95 8.09
N MET A 194 3.73 -34.25 8.09
CA MET A 194 2.54 -34.70 8.80
C MET A 194 2.75 -34.34 10.27
N PRO A 195 1.92 -33.48 10.88
CA PRO A 195 1.98 -33.27 12.31
C PRO A 195 1.44 -34.53 12.97
N ASP A 196 2.11 -35.00 14.02
CA ASP A 196 1.50 -35.96 14.94
C ASP A 196 0.14 -35.44 15.38
N ALA A 197 -0.84 -36.34 15.41
CA ALA A 197 -2.25 -36.04 15.56
C ALA A 197 -2.58 -35.40 16.92
N GLU A 198 -2.38 -34.10 17.05
CA GLU A 198 -3.05 -33.23 18.03
C GLU A 198 -2.69 -31.76 17.74
N LEU A 199 -3.41 -31.11 16.82
CA LEU A 199 -3.33 -29.66 16.68
C LEU A 199 -4.74 -29.07 16.62
N ARG A 200 -5.11 -28.40 17.72
CA ARG A 200 -6.29 -27.54 17.81
C ARG A 200 -6.31 -26.57 16.63
N MET A 201 -7.47 -26.45 15.99
CA MET A 201 -7.73 -25.50 14.92
C MET A 201 -7.51 -24.07 15.43
N SER A 202 -6.34 -23.51 15.16
CA SER A 202 -6.13 -22.07 15.14
C SER A 202 -6.41 -21.59 13.72
N SER A 203 -7.52 -20.88 13.54
CA SER A 203 -7.95 -20.25 12.31
C SER A 203 -6.81 -19.55 11.57
N LYS A 204 -6.57 -19.94 10.30
CA LYS A 204 -5.62 -19.30 9.38
C LYS A 204 -5.84 -17.78 9.34
N ALA A 205 -4.80 -17.01 9.63
CA ALA A 205 -4.78 -15.59 9.38
C ALA A 205 -4.77 -15.35 7.85
N ARG A 206 -5.88 -14.85 7.32
CA ARG A 206 -5.93 -14.25 5.98
C ARG A 206 -5.20 -12.91 6.06
N THR A 207 -3.98 -12.82 5.55
CA THR A 207 -3.25 -11.55 5.48
C THR A 207 -3.76 -10.75 4.29
N SER A 208 -4.86 -10.03 4.51
CA SER A 208 -5.23 -8.90 3.66
C SER A 208 -4.15 -7.84 3.81
N ILE A 209 -3.57 -7.40 2.70
CA ILE A 209 -2.55 -6.34 2.72
C ILE A 209 -3.28 -5.04 2.52
N VAL A 210 -3.19 -4.18 3.53
CA VAL A 210 -3.75 -2.84 3.51
C VAL A 210 -2.57 -1.90 3.36
N PHE A 211 -2.42 -1.30 2.18
CA PHE A 211 -1.60 -0.11 2.04
C PHE A 211 -2.35 1.02 2.72
N THR A 212 -1.71 1.77 3.61
CA THR A 212 -2.31 2.99 4.16
C THR A 212 -1.62 4.17 3.49
N CYS A 213 -2.42 4.99 2.82
CA CYS A 213 -1.98 6.23 2.18
C CYS A 213 -2.18 7.41 3.14
#